data_AF-A0A7R9R8F6-F1
#
_entry.id   AF-A0A7R9R8F6-F1
#
_cell.length_a   1.000
_cell.length_b   1.000
_cell.length_c   1.000
_cell.angle_alpha   90.00
_cell.angle_beta   90.00
_cell.angle_gamma   90.00
#
_symmetry.space_group_name_H-M   'P 1'
#
loop_
_entity.id
_entity.type
_entity.pdbx_description
1 polymer ?
#
loop_
_entity_poly.entity_id
_entity_poly.type
_entity_poly.pdbx_seq_one_letter_code
_entity_poly.pdbx_strand_id
1 'polypeptide(L)' 'MTQIGFVDEMTVEANANTTRLWSFDNPLKRVATYIKAKVAGLYCINGENLIEFPEKNKAEDFTTFQG' A
#
# COMPACT_ATOMS: atom_id res chain seq x y z
N MET A 1 -13.85 8.85 25.60
CA MET A 1 -13.92 9.99 24.66
C MET A 1 -14.04 9.39 23.27
N THR A 2 -15.13 9.65 22.55
CA THR A 2 -15.38 9.02 21.24
C THR A 2 -14.50 9.70 20.18
N GLN A 3 -13.65 8.94 19.50
CA GLN A 3 -12.90 9.42 18.34
C GLN A 3 -13.75 9.25 17.07
N ILE A 4 -13.81 10.31 16.27
CA ILE A 4 -14.50 10.33 14.98
C ILE A 4 -13.42 10.53 13.91
N GLY A 5 -13.49 9.77 12.82
CA GLY A 5 -12.49 9.80 11.77
C GLY A 5 -12.96 9.14 10.49
N PHE A 6 -12.08 9.14 9.51
CA PHE A 6 -12.25 8.47 8.22
C PHE A 6 -11.34 7.25 8.14
N VAL A 7 -11.82 6.20 7.49
CA VAL A 7 -11.04 4.99 7.21
C VAL A 7 -11.06 4.77 5.71
N ASP A 8 -9.90 4.51 5.12
CA ASP A 8 -9.75 4.23 3.70
C ASP A 8 -8.70 3.14 3.45
N GLU A 9 -8.87 2.43 2.34
CA GLU A 9 -7.97 1.37 1.91
C GLU A 9 -7.46 1.63 0.48
N MET A 10 -6.16 1.49 0.29
CA MET A 10 -5.52 1.66 -1.01
C MET A 10 -4.65 0.45 -1.35
N THR A 11 -4.66 0.04 -2.61
CA THR A 11 -3.67 -0.90 -3.16
C THR A 11 -2.65 -0.12 -4.00
N VAL A 12 -1.38 -0.22 -3.63
CA VAL A 12 -0.26 0.37 -4.37
C VAL A 12 0.39 -0.72 -5.20
N GLU A 13 0.35 -0.57 -6.52
CA GLU A 13 1.04 -1.46 -7.46
C GLU A 13 2.20 -0.69 -8.11
N ALA A 14 3.43 -1.11 -7.79
CA ALA A 14 4.64 -0.58 -8.41
C ALA A 14 5.21 -1.61 -9.38
N ASN A 15 5.30 -1.23 -10.65
CA ASN A 15 5.92 -2.03 -11.70
C ASN A 15 7.18 -1.32 -12.20
N ALA A 16 8.34 -1.82 -11.78
CA ALA A 16 9.62 -1.35 -12.30
C ALA A 16 9.92 -2.07 -13.62
N ASN A 17 9.46 -1.50 -14.74
CA ASN A 17 9.86 -1.93 -16.08
C ASN A 17 11.11 -1.17 -16.53
N THR A 18 12.24 -1.35 -15.85
CA THR A 18 13.52 -0.87 -16.37
C THR A 18 13.98 -1.79 -17.51
N THR A 19 13.43 -1.57 -18.70
CA THR A 19 14.09 -1.99 -19.93
C THR A 19 15.09 -0.89 -20.27
N ARG A 20 16.39 -1.19 -20.21
CA ARG A 20 17.43 -0.28 -20.71
C ARG A 20 17.29 -0.23 -22.24
N LEU A 21 16.42 0.65 -22.75
CA LEU A 21 16.02 0.69 -24.17
C LEU A 21 17.13 1.18 -25.12
N TRP A 22 18.30 1.51 -24.57
CA TRP A 22 19.47 1.98 -25.31
C TRP A 22 20.68 1.09 -24.97
N SER A 23 20.73 -0.13 -25.51
CA SER A 23 21.98 -0.87 -25.66
C SER A 23 22.16 -1.27 -27.11
N PHE A 24 23.31 -0.92 -27.68
CA PHE A 24 23.66 -1.24 -29.06
C PHE A 24 23.97 -2.72 -29.29
N ASP A 25 24.16 -3.50 -28.21
CA ASP A 25 24.31 -4.95 -28.21
C ASP A 25 23.39 -5.61 -27.19
N ASN A 26 22.90 -6.81 -27.58
CA ASN A 26 22.00 -7.76 -26.91
C ASN A 26 21.24 -7.26 -25.64
N PRO A 27 19.89 -7.23 -25.64
CA PRO A 27 19.13 -6.75 -24.50
C PRO A 27 19.40 -7.60 -23.25
N LEU A 28 19.92 -6.96 -22.21
CA LEU A 28 20.06 -7.56 -20.89
C LEU A 28 18.67 -7.90 -20.33
N LYS A 29 18.56 -9.13 -19.79
CA LYS A 29 17.35 -9.79 -19.29
C LYS A 29 16.47 -8.82 -18.46
N ARG A 30 15.20 -8.68 -18.84
CA ARG A 30 14.19 -7.89 -18.13
C ARG A 30 14.01 -8.45 -16.72
N VAL A 31 14.44 -7.71 -15.71
CA VAL A 31 14.06 -7.96 -14.31
C VAL A 31 12.87 -7.05 -14.03
N ALA A 32 11.66 -7.61 -14.15
CA ALA A 32 10.45 -6.93 -13.72
C ALA A 32 10.26 -7.19 -12.23
N THR A 33 10.52 -6.20 -11.39
CA THR A 33 10.11 -6.26 -9.98
C THR A 33 8.69 -5.74 -9.89
N TYR A 34 7.76 -6.63 -9.55
CA TYR A 34 6.37 -6.28 -9.29
C TYR A 34 6.15 -6.28 -7.78
N ILE A 35 5.84 -5.11 -7.22
CA ILE A 35 5.51 -4.95 -5.82
C ILE A 35 4.05 -4.54 -5.73
N LYS A 36 3.27 -5.31 -4.98
CA LYS A 36 1.90 -4.98 -4.63
C LYS A 36 1.83 -4.88 -3.11
N ALA A 37 1.52 -3.69 -2.62
CA ALA A 37 1.33 -3.42 -1.21
C ALA A 37 -0.11 -2.95 -0.97
N LYS A 38 -0.69 -3.38 0.14
CA LYS A 38 -1.96 -2.86 0.64
C LYS A 38 -1.65 -1.83 1.72
N VAL A 39 -2.42 -0.76 1.73
CA VAL A 39 -2.29 0.35 2.67
C VAL A 39 -3.65 0.58 3.29
N ALA A 40 -3.68 0.66 4.62
CA ALA A 40 -4.85 1.00 5.40
C ALA A 40 -4.57 2.33 6.12
N GLY A 41 -5.48 3.30 5.97
CA GLY A 41 -5.36 4.61 6.61
C GLY A 41 -6.53 4.87 7.55
N LEU A 42 -6.23 5.29 8.77
CA LEU A 42 -7.19 5.78 9.74
C LEU A 42 -6.83 7.23 10.10
N TYR A 43 -7.75 8.14 9.76
CA TYR A 43 -7.58 9.58 9.90
C TYR A 43 -8.55 10.12 10.93
N CYS A 44 -8.07 10.40 12.12
CA CYS A 44 -8.86 10.94 13.21
C CYS A 44 -9.08 12.44 13.02
N ILE A 45 -10.33 12.91 13.21
CA ILE A 45 -10.63 14.34 13.26
C ILE A 45 -10.00 14.96 14.52
N ASN A 46 -10.01 14.22 15.63
CA ASN A 46 -9.36 14.57 16.88
C ASN A 46 -8.61 13.34 17.42
N GLY A 47 -7.28 13.34 17.31
CA GLY A 47 -6.45 12.21 17.74
C GLY A 47 -5.25 12.00 16.82
N GLU A 48 -4.58 10.87 17.00
CA GLU A 48 -3.48 10.46 16.12
C GLU A 48 -4.02 9.74 14.88
N ASN A 49 -3.35 9.97 13.76
CA ASN A 49 -3.60 9.23 12.52
C ASN A 49 -2.74 7.97 12.50
N LEU A 50 -3.23 6.92 11.86
CA LEU A 50 -2.54 5.65 11.72
C LEU A 50 -2.50 5.24 10.25
N ILE A 51 -1.32 4.83 9.79
CA ILE A 51 -1.12 4.28 8.45
C ILE A 51 -0.41 2.93 8.62
N GLU A 52 -1.01 1.87 8.10
CA GLU A 52 -0.49 0.51 8.21
C GLU A 52 -0.40 -0.19 6.84
N PHE A 53 0.46 -1.20 6.78
CA PHE A 53 0.65 -2.06 5.60
C PHE A 53 0.30 -3.51 5.95
N PRO A 54 -0.98 -3.82 6.21
CA PRO A 54 -1.35 -5.13 6.69
C PRO A 54 -1.30 -6.17 5.57
N GLU A 55 -0.99 -7.41 5.90
CA GLU A 55 -1.04 -8.53 4.94
C GLU A 55 -2.47 -8.78 4.40
N LYS A 56 -3.49 -8.38 5.18
CA LYS A 56 -4.92 -8.52 4.88
C LYS A 56 -5.67 -7.25 5.29
N ASN A 57 -6.71 -6.93 4.55
CA ASN A 57 -7.51 -5.70 4.69
C ASN A 57 -9.00 -6.03 4.56
N LYS A 58 -9.48 -7.11 5.21
CA LYS A 58 -10.92 -7.34 5.20
C LYS A 58 -11.56 -6.35 6.16
N ALA A 59 -12.77 -5.90 5.85
CA ALA A 59 -13.54 -5.00 6.73
C ALA A 59 -13.66 -5.54 8.17
N GLU A 60 -13.68 -6.87 8.35
CA GLU A 60 -13.69 -7.56 9.64
C GLU A 60 -12.41 -7.35 10.46
N ASP A 61 -11.26 -7.14 9.81
CA ASP A 61 -9.98 -6.90 10.50
C ASP A 61 -9.98 -5.50 11.15
N PHE A 62 -10.66 -4.53 10.56
CA PHE A 62 -10.74 -3.14 11.03
C PHE A 62 -11.61 -2.96 12.28
N THR A 63 -12.62 -3.80 12.49
CA THR A 63 -13.51 -3.70 13.66
C THR A 63 -12.84 -4.20 14.94
N THR A 64 -11.73 -4.93 14.82
CA THR A 64 -10.93 -5.42 15.96
C THR A 64 -10.10 -4.32 16.62
N PHE A 65 -9.93 -3.16 15.98
CA PHE A 65 -9.10 -2.05 16.48
C PHE A 65 -9.77 -1.22 17.59
N GLN A 66 -11.02 -1.51 17.93
CA GLN A 66 -11.73 -0.86 19.05
C GLN A 66 -11.64 -1.71 20.33
N GLY A 67 -10.50 -1.61 21.03
CA GLY A 67 -10.30 -2.09 22.40
C GLY A 67 -10.04 -0.92 23.34
#